data_AF-A0A9D4E6I7-F1
#
_entry.id   AF-A0A9D4E6I7-F1
#
_cell.length_a   1.000
_cell.length_b   1.000
_cell.length_c   1.000
_cell.angle_alpha   90.00
_cell.angle_beta   90.00
_cell.angle_gamma   90.00
#
_symmetry.space_group_name_H-M   'P 1'
#
loop_
_entity.id
_entity.type
_entity.pdbx_description
1 polymer ?
#
loop_
_entity_poly.entity_id
_entity_poly.type
_entity_poly.pdbx_seq_one_letter_code
_entity_poly.pdbx_strand_id
1 'polypeptide(L)' 'MNTSSHSTIEEAGENAFKCVYNRNQIEDLDALRFRKFVQKVNTSNNVVQVETLPPTKAAARFHSFRT' A
#
# COMPACT_ATOMS: atom_id res chain seq x y z
N MET A 1 18.59 9.99 -21.74
CA MET A 1 18.32 10.19 -20.30
C MET A 1 16.89 9.74 -20.05
N ASN A 2 16.70 8.65 -19.29
CA ASN A 2 15.38 8.09 -19.04
C ASN A 2 14.75 8.83 -17.86
N THR A 3 14.10 9.96 -18.11
CA THR A 3 13.31 10.64 -17.07
C THR A 3 12.02 9.85 -16.88
N SER A 4 11.99 8.96 -15.90
CA SER A 4 10.74 8.31 -15.48
C SER A 4 9.71 9.39 -15.18
N SER A 5 8.55 9.33 -15.83
CA SER A 5 7.47 10.29 -15.53
C SER A 5 7.04 10.13 -14.07
N HIS A 6 6.50 11.21 -13.50
CA HIS A 6 5.92 11.19 -12.15
C HIS A 6 4.96 10.01 -11.98
N SER A 7 4.13 9.72 -12.98
CA SER A 7 3.19 8.57 -12.98
C SER A 7 3.88 7.21 -12.91
N THR A 8 5.02 7.04 -13.58
CA THR A 8 5.78 5.78 -13.56
C THR A 8 6.37 5.51 -12.18
N ILE A 9 6.81 6.57 -11.49
CA ILE A 9 7.33 6.48 -10.11
C ILE A 9 6.20 6.16 -9.12
N GLU A 10 5.02 6.78 -9.28
CA GLU A 10 3.84 6.47 -8.45
C GLU A 10 3.44 5.02 -8.60
N GLU A 11 3.33 4.54 -9.84
CA GLU A 11 2.93 3.17 -10.14
C GLU A 11 3.95 2.16 -9.63
N ALA A 12 5.25 2.39 -9.86
CA ALA A 12 6.30 1.52 -9.36
C ALA A 12 6.32 1.45 -7.82
N GLY A 13 6.14 2.58 -7.14
CA GLY A 13 6.08 2.62 -5.69
C GLY A 13 4.81 1.97 -5.13
N GLU A 14 3.65 2.21 -5.74
CA GLU A 14 2.40 1.54 -5.36
C GLU A 14 2.54 0.02 -5.52
N ASN A 15 3.12 -0.44 -6.64
CA ASN A 15 3.38 -1.86 -6.88
C ASN A 15 4.38 -2.47 -5.90
N ALA A 16 5.42 -1.73 -5.50
CA ALA A 16 6.36 -2.18 -4.47
C ALA A 16 5.64 -2.42 -3.13
N PHE A 17 4.78 -1.48 -2.70
CA PHE A 17 3.99 -1.68 -1.49
C PHE A 17 3.00 -2.83 -1.64
N LYS A 18 2.30 -2.97 -2.77
CA LYS A 18 1.42 -4.12 -3.02
C LYS A 18 2.17 -5.43 -2.81
N CYS A 19 3.34 -5.60 -3.44
CA CYS A 19 4.16 -6.81 -3.31
C CYS A 19 4.53 -7.17 -1.86
N VAL A 20 4.79 -6.17 -1.01
CA VAL A 20 5.12 -6.38 0.41
C VAL A 20 3.91 -6.89 1.20
N TYR A 21 2.72 -6.34 0.96
CA TYR A 21 1.53 -6.61 1.78
C TYR A 21 0.61 -7.69 1.19
N ASN A 22 0.69 -7.93 -0.11
CA ASN A 22 -0.12 -8.90 -0.84
C ASN A 22 0.58 -9.37 -2.12
N ARG A 23 0.73 -10.69 -2.28
CA ARG A 23 1.27 -11.27 -3.52
C ARG A 23 0.32 -11.18 -4.71
N ASN A 24 -0.94 -10.77 -4.48
CA ASN A 24 -1.96 -10.64 -5.51
C ASN A 24 -2.15 -9.17 -5.90
N GLN A 25 -1.85 -8.84 -7.17
CA GLN A 25 -1.66 -7.45 -7.65
C GLN A 25 -2.94 -6.78 -8.18
N ILE A 26 -4.10 -7.43 -8.08
CA ILE A 26 -5.30 -7.00 -8.80
C ILE A 26 -6.02 -5.80 -8.13
N GLU A 27 -5.86 -5.61 -6.82
CA GLU A 27 -6.54 -4.53 -6.08
C GLU A 27 -5.65 -3.30 -5.85
N ASP A 28 -6.26 -2.13 -5.69
CA ASP A 28 -5.55 -0.90 -5.29
C ASP A 28 -5.12 -0.91 -3.81
N LEU A 29 -4.24 0.02 -3.44
CA LEU A 29 -3.64 0.05 -2.11
C LEU A 29 -4.64 0.33 -0.98
N ASP A 30 -5.67 1.15 -1.23
CA ASP A 30 -6.67 1.53 -0.23
C ASP A 30 -7.66 0.38 -0.01
N ALA A 31 -8.06 -0.32 -1.07
CA ALA A 31 -8.84 -1.55 -1.02
C ALA A 31 -8.09 -2.66 -0.27
N LEU A 32 -6.80 -2.84 -0.56
CA LEU A 32 -5.92 -3.77 0.15
C LEU A 32 -5.84 -3.42 1.65
N ARG A 33 -5.67 -2.14 1.98
CA ARG A 33 -5.64 -1.66 3.38
C ARG A 33 -6.95 -1.97 4.10
N PHE A 34 -8.09 -1.66 3.49
CA PHE A 34 -9.40 -1.93 4.07
C PHE A 34 -9.63 -3.42 4.29
N ARG A 35 -9.33 -4.27 3.30
CA ARG A 35 -9.48 -5.72 3.41
C ARG A 35 -8.63 -6.31 4.53
N LYS A 36 -7.38 -5.85 4.68
CA LYS A 36 -6.49 -6.28 5.79
C LYS A 36 -7.01 -5.80 7.15
N PHE A 37 -7.58 -4.61 7.22
CA PHE A 37 -8.23 -4.11 8.44
C PHE A 37 -9.41 -5.00 8.83
N VAL A 38 -10.35 -5.27 7.91
CA VAL A 38 -11.50 -6.15 8.15
C VAL A 38 -11.04 -7.54 8.60
N GLN A 39 -10.04 -8.12 7.94
CA GLN A 39 -9.48 -9.41 8.33
C GLN A 39 -8.97 -9.40 9.78
N LYS A 40 -8.23 -8.36 10.19
CA LYS A 40 -7.70 -8.25 11.56
C LYS A 40 -8.82 -8.05 12.59
N VAL A 41 -9.80 -7.20 12.30
CA VAL A 41 -10.97 -6.99 13.17
C VAL A 41 -11.73 -8.30 13.38
N ASN A 42 -11.91 -9.09 12.33
CA ASN A 42 -12.66 -10.35 12.41
C ASN A 42 -11.89 -11.49 13.08
N THR A 43 -10.55 -11.39 13.21
CA THR A 43 -9.71 -12.49 13.72
C THR A 43 -9.10 -12.22 15.09
N SER A 44 -9.15 -10.99 15.59
CA SER A 44 -8.50 -10.57 16.83
C SER A 44 -9.39 -9.67 17.66
N ASN A 45 -9.45 -9.93 18.98
CA ASN A 45 -10.10 -9.03 19.94
C ASN A 45 -9.21 -7.86 20.37
N ASN A 46 -7.95 -7.82 19.93
CA ASN A 46 -7.04 -6.70 20.16
C ASN A 46 -7.27 -5.55 19.18
N VAL A 47 -6.99 -4.33 19.64
CA VAL A 47 -6.99 -3.13 18.81
C VAL A 47 -6.03 -3.28 17.62
N VAL A 48 -6.51 -2.95 16.42
CA VAL A 48 -5.70 -3.00 15.20
C VAL A 48 -4.62 -1.92 15.23
N GLN A 49 -3.36 -2.35 15.26
CA GLN A 49 -2.22 -1.45 15.17
C GLN A 49 -2.05 -0.94 13.73
N VAL A 50 -2.09 0.38 13.54
CA VAL A 50 -2.15 1.03 12.22
C VAL A 50 -0.91 0.73 11.36
N GLU A 51 0.26 0.64 11.99
CA GLU A 51 1.55 0.29 11.36
C GLU A 51 1.57 -1.12 10.74
N THR A 52 0.66 -2.00 11.18
CA THR A 52 0.54 -3.36 10.64
C THR A 52 -0.38 -3.43 9.41
N LEU A 53 -0.96 -2.31 9.00
CA LEU A 53 -1.78 -2.20 7.81
C LEU A 53 -0.94 -1.70 6.62
N PRO A 54 -1.29 -2.10 5.38
CA PRO A 54 -0.74 -1.50 4.16
C PRO A 54 -0.89 0.02 4.18
N PRO A 55 0.07 0.83 3.69
CA PRO A 55 -0.07 2.28 3.66
C PRO A 55 -1.26 2.70 2.77
N THR A 56 -1.76 3.92 2.96
CA THR A 56 -2.73 4.51 2.03
C THR A 56 -2.04 4.87 0.72
N LYS A 57 -2.81 5.02 -0.36
CA LYS A 57 -2.27 5.48 -1.65
C LYS A 57 -1.52 6.80 -1.54
N ALA A 58 -2.04 7.75 -0.74
CA ALA A 58 -1.39 9.03 -0.50
C ALA A 58 -0.04 8.89 0.23
N ALA A 59 0.03 8.02 1.25
CA ALA A 59 1.27 7.77 1.96
C ALA A 59 2.29 7.05 1.06
N ALA A 60 1.86 6.06 0.28
CA ALA A 60 2.71 5.39 -0.70
C ALA A 60 3.26 6.40 -1.72
N ARG A 61 2.41 7.25 -2.29
CA ARG A 61 2.80 8.33 -3.21
C ARG A 61 3.85 9.25 -2.59
N PHE A 62 3.59 9.74 -1.37
CA PHE A 62 4.55 10.59 -0.66
C PHE A 62 5.91 9.91 -0.48
N HIS A 63 5.92 8.62 -0.15
CA HIS A 63 7.16 7.85 0.00
C HIS A 63 7.87 7.54 -1.32
N SER A 64 7.13 7.33 -2.42
CA SER A 64 7.68 7.09 -3.76
C SER A 64 8.48 8.29 -4.30
N PHE A 65 8.20 9.49 -3.80
CA PHE A 65 8.84 10.74 -4.23
C PHE A 65 9.88 11.28 -3.26
N ARG A 66 10.25 10.51 -2.24
CA ARG A 66 11.36 10.92 -1.36
C ARG A 66 12.66 10.80 -2.15
N THR A 67 13.10 11.94 -2.69
CA THR A 67 14.45 12.18 -3.19
C THR A 67 15.47 12.25 -2.06
#